data_AF-A0AB74HTT6-F1
#
_entry.id   AF-A0AB74HTT6-F1
#
_cell.length_a   1.000
_cell.length_b   1.000
_cell.length_c   1.000
_cell.angle_alpha   90.00
_cell.angle_beta   90.00
_cell.angle_gamma   90.00
#
_symmetry.space_group_name_H-M   'P 1'
#
loop_
_entity.id
_entity.type
_entity.pdbx_description
1 polymer ?
#
loop_
_entity_poly.entity_id
_entity_poly.type
_entity_poly.pdbx_seq_one_letter_code
_entity_poly.pdbx_strand_id
1 'polypeptide(L)' 'MKKVIAVLFVLMSLGSATQAFAGNCQHDSDTAADGSRCGGRSADSRPGGQ' A
#
# COMPACT_ATOMS: atom_id res chain seq x y z
N MET A 1 -21.32 -26.41 17.18
CA MET A 1 -20.91 -25.15 17.83
C MET A 1 -19.40 -24.86 17.68
N LYS A 2 -18.48 -25.65 18.25
CA LYS A 2 -17.02 -25.36 18.20
C LYS A 2 -16.42 -25.22 16.78
N LYS A 3 -16.91 -26.02 15.82
CA LYS A 3 -16.41 -26.04 14.44
C LYS A 3 -16.72 -24.75 13.67
N VAL A 4 -17.87 -24.12 13.98
CA VAL A 4 -18.29 -22.86 13.34
C VAL A 4 -17.37 -21.73 13.76
N ILE A 5 -16.99 -21.69 15.03
CA ILE A 5 -16.06 -20.68 15.58
C ILE A 5 -14.68 -20.80 14.92
N ALA A 6 -14.19 -22.03 14.73
CA ALA A 6 -12.91 -22.27 14.06
C ALA A 6 -12.92 -21.81 12.59
N VAL A 7 -14.01 -22.07 11.86
CA VAL A 7 -14.17 -21.63 10.46
C VAL A 7 -14.21 -20.10 10.37
N LEU A 8 -14.89 -19.44 11.30
CA LEU A 8 -14.99 -17.98 11.34
C LEU A 8 -13.63 -17.32 11.62
N PHE A 9 -12.81 -17.94 12.48
CA PHE A 9 -11.45 -17.48 12.77
C PHE A 9 -10.52 -17.58 11.54
N VAL A 10 -10.61 -18.69 10.80
CA VAL A 10 -9.83 -18.87 9.57
C VAL A 10 -10.25 -17.84 8.52
N LEU A 11 -11.55 -17.62 8.31
CA LEU A 11 -12.04 -16.62 7.34
C LEU A 11 -11.56 -15.20 7.66
N MET A 12 -11.52 -14.80 8.95
CA MET A 12 -11.01 -13.49 9.34
C MET A 12 -9.50 -13.32 9.09
N SER A 13 -8.71 -14.38 9.19
CA SER A 13 -7.26 -14.31 8.95
C SER A 13 -6.87 -14.14 7.47
N LEU A 14 -7.79 -14.38 6.53
CA LEU A 14 -7.54 -14.19 5.10
C LEU A 14 -7.80 -12.75 4.60
N GLY A 15 -8.33 -11.86 5.45
CA GLY A 15 -8.91 -10.58 5.03
C GLY A 15 -7.99 -9.37 4.92
N SER A 16 -6.69 -9.47 5.20
CA SER A 16 -5.84 -8.28 5.47
C SER A 16 -4.56 -8.22 4.63
N ALA A 17 -4.69 -8.33 3.31
CA ALA A 17 -3.59 -8.01 2.38
C ALA A 17 -4.06 -7.08 1.25
N THR A 18 -4.85 -6.05 1.57
CA THR A 18 -5.12 -4.98 0.61
C THR A 18 -3.94 -4.02 0.63
N GLN A 19 -3.04 -4.14 -0.36
CA GLN A 19 -2.04 -3.12 -0.62
C GLN A 19 -2.77 -1.84 -1.01
N ALA A 20 -2.73 -0.83 -0.15
CA ALA A 20 -3.23 0.49 -0.48
C ALA A 20 -2.36 1.04 -1.62
N PHE A 21 -2.84 0.97 -2.86
CA PHE A 21 -2.18 1.56 -4.02
C PHE A 21 -2.25 3.08 -3.91
N ALA A 22 -1.25 3.68 -3.27
CA ALA A 22 -1.07 5.13 -3.18
C ALA A 22 -0.46 5.70 -4.47
N GLY A 23 -1.05 5.43 -5.64
CA GLY A 23 -0.70 6.06 -6.92
C GLY A 23 0.80 6.13 -7.27
N ASN A 24 1.16 7.07 -8.15
CA ASN A 24 2.55 7.50 -8.33
C ASN A 24 2.88 8.60 -7.31
N CYS A 25 4.13 8.65 -6.83
CA CYS A 25 4.58 9.68 -5.92
C CYS A 25 4.44 11.08 -6.54
N GLN A 26 3.83 12.00 -5.83
CA GLN A 26 3.72 13.40 -6.26
C GLN A 26 5.02 14.12 -5.94
N HIS A 27 5.42 14.07 -4.67
CA HIS A 27 6.55 14.80 -4.11
C HIS A 27 7.73 13.89 -3.79
N ASP A 28 8.94 14.45 -3.76
CA ASP A 28 10.16 13.73 -3.37
C ASP A 28 10.08 13.16 -1.96
N SER A 29 9.31 13.84 -1.11
CA SER A 29 9.12 13.47 0.29
C SER A 29 8.17 12.30 0.50
N ASP A 30 7.39 11.93 -0.51
CA ASP A 30 6.41 10.86 -0.43
C ASP A 30 7.08 9.51 -0.23
N THR A 31 6.31 8.56 0.30
CA THR A 31 6.73 7.17 0.48
C THR A 31 6.15 6.31 -0.64
N ALA A 32 7.01 5.60 -1.35
CA ALA A 32 6.62 4.69 -2.40
C ALA A 32 5.95 3.43 -1.82
N ALA A 33 5.29 2.65 -2.68
CA ALA A 33 4.62 1.41 -2.28
C ALA A 33 5.55 0.35 -1.65
N ASP A 34 6.86 0.44 -1.93
CA ASP A 34 7.90 -0.41 -1.34
C ASP A 34 8.42 0.11 0.02
N GLY A 35 7.88 1.22 0.52
CA GLY A 35 8.28 1.86 1.78
C GLY A 35 9.50 2.78 1.67
N SER A 36 10.14 2.90 0.51
CA SER A 36 11.24 3.83 0.27
C SER A 36 10.75 5.27 0.04
N ARG A 37 11.63 6.26 0.18
CA ARG A 37 11.30 7.63 -0.25
C ARG A 37 11.33 7.73 -1.77
N CYS A 38 10.39 8.47 -2.34
CA CYS A 38 10.27 8.60 -3.78
C CYS A 38 11.44 9.37 -4.39
N GLY A 39 11.89 10.45 -3.75
CA GLY A 39 13.02 11.26 -4.23
C GLY A 39 12.89 11.60 -5.72
N GLY A 40 13.96 11.39 -6.49
CA GLY A 40 14.00 11.65 -7.94
C GLY A 40 12.97 10.90 -8.80
N ARG A 41 12.21 9.95 -8.24
CA ARG A 41 11.13 9.23 -8.94
C ARG A 41 9.80 9.99 -8.90
N SER A 42 9.69 11.03 -8.07
CA SER A 42 8.48 11.82 -7.91
C SER A 42 8.09 12.54 -9.20
N ALA A 43 6.85 13.00 -9.28
CA ALA A 43 6.38 13.81 -10.39
C ALA A 43 7.09 15.17 -10.45
N ASP A 44 7.26 15.83 -9.30
CA ASP A 44 7.93 17.14 -9.22
C ASP A 44 9.39 17.10 -9.66
N SER A 45 10.06 15.95 -9.47
CA SER A 45 11.43 15.72 -9.93
C SER A 45 11.54 15.60 -11.46
N ARG A 46 10.43 15.36 -12.18
CA ARG A 46 10.47 15.26 -13.65
C ARG A 46 10.58 16.66 -14.27
N PRO A 47 11.34 16.84 -15.37
CA PRO A 47 11.40 18.11 -16.07
C PRO A 47 10.01 18.56 -16.51
N GLY A 48 9.58 19.72 -16.02
CA GLY A 48 8.22 20.26 -16.22
C GLY A 48 7.27 20.03 -15.04
N GLY A 49 7.66 19.27 -14.02
CA GLY A 49 6.75 18.77 -12.99
C GLY A 49 5.64 17.93 -13.61
N GLN A 50 4.64 17.52 -12.82
CA GLN A 50 3.31 17.41 -13.43
C GLN A 50 2.84 18.79 -13.89
#